data_AF-A0A4Q2KVP5-F1
#
_entry.id   AF-A0A4Q2KVP5-F1
#
_cell.length_a   1.000
_cell.length_b   1.000
_cell.length_c   1.000
_cell.angle_alpha   90.00
_cell.angle_beta   90.00
_cell.angle_gamma   90.00
#
_symmetry.space_group_name_H-M   'P 1'
#
loop_
_entity.id
_entity.type
_entity.pdbx_description
1 polymer ?
#
loop_
_entity_poly.entity_id
_entity_poly.type
_entity_poly.pdbx_seq_one_letter_code
_entity_poly.pdbx_strand_id
1 'polypeptide(L)' 'AYYDSNTKKMFYCKETNSYTSANSTYFEPFDNKELLNRLNNLDKKTSIKEIKNSRVTGHNSYVEIPEDFQFAIVYFSIGY' A
#
# COMPACT_ATOMS: atom_id res chain seq x y z
N ALA A 1 3.77 11.11 -16.30
CA ALA A 1 2.71 12.01 -15.80
C ALA A 1 3.22 13.45 -15.89
N TYR A 2 2.34 14.43 -16.07
CA TYR A 2 2.69 15.86 -16.03
C TYR A 2 1.64 16.66 -15.24
N TYR A 3 2.01 17.81 -14.69
CA TYR A 3 1.12 18.72 -13.99
C TYR A 3 0.82 19.94 -14.86
N ASP A 4 -0.46 20.19 -15.15
CA ASP A 4 -0.89 21.42 -15.81
C ASP A 4 -1.17 22.50 -14.76
N SER A 5 -0.32 23.53 -14.73
CA SER A 5 -0.43 24.64 -13.80
C SER A 5 -1.63 25.55 -14.07
N ASN A 6 -2.20 25.54 -15.28
CA ASN A 6 -3.37 26.35 -15.65
C ASN A 6 -4.64 25.72 -15.09
N THR A 7 -4.84 24.42 -15.34
CA THR A 7 -6.03 23.68 -14.87
C THR A 7 -5.89 23.11 -13.45
N LYS A 8 -4.68 23.18 -12.86
CA LYS A 8 -4.31 22.59 -11.55
C LYS A 8 -4.57 21.07 -11.49
N LYS A 9 -4.45 20.39 -12.61
CA LYS A 9 -4.68 18.94 -12.74
C LYS A 9 -3.40 18.20 -13.07
N MET A 10 -3.24 17.02 -12.46
CA MET A 10 -2.26 16.03 -12.90
C MET A 10 -2.83 15.25 -14.07
N PHE A 11 -1.98 14.86 -15.00
CA PHE A 11 -2.33 14.00 -16.14
C PHE A 11 -1.37 12.82 -16.22
N TYR A 12 -1.88 11.63 -16.56
CA TYR A 12 -1.05 10.47 -16.88
C TYR A 12 -1.14 10.12 -18.36
N CYS A 13 -0.07 9.50 -18.87
CA CYS A 13 -0.02 9.01 -20.23
C CYS A 13 -0.72 7.65 -20.28
N LYS A 14 -1.74 7.49 -21.13
CA LYS A 14 -2.45 6.20 -21.26
C LYS A 14 -1.83 5.25 -22.28
N GLU A 15 -0.99 5.76 -23.18
CA GLU A 15 -0.32 4.99 -24.22
C GLU A 15 1.19 5.23 -24.18
N THR A 16 1.98 4.17 -24.25
CA THR A 16 3.43 4.24 -24.48
C THR A 16 3.70 4.10 -25.97
N ASN A 17 3.44 5.13 -26.75
CA ASN A 17 3.80 5.14 -28.16
C ASN A 17 5.21 5.74 -28.32
N SER A 18 6.17 4.91 -28.73
CA SER A 18 7.55 5.30 -29.04
C SER A 18 7.67 6.22 -30.28
N TYR A 19 6.54 6.59 -30.90
CA TYR A 19 6.51 7.40 -32.11
C TYR A 19 6.29 8.87 -31.75
N THR A 20 7.32 9.64 -32.04
CA THR A 20 7.59 11.03 -31.69
C THR A 20 6.46 12.00 -32.04
N SER A 21 5.58 12.31 -31.09
CA SER A 21 5.11 13.67 -30.75
C SER A 21 4.14 13.60 -29.59
N ALA A 22 4.33 14.44 -28.56
CA ALA A 22 3.40 14.53 -27.44
C ALA A 22 2.05 15.06 -27.94
N ASN A 23 1.04 14.20 -28.02
CA ASN A 23 -0.33 14.57 -28.36
C ASN A 23 -1.17 14.68 -27.08
N SER A 24 -1.98 15.74 -26.95
CA SER A 24 -2.88 15.92 -25.81
C SER A 24 -3.90 14.78 -25.67
N THR A 25 -4.22 14.07 -26.76
CA THR A 25 -5.10 12.89 -26.74
C THR A 25 -4.52 11.69 -26.01
N TYR A 26 -3.20 11.63 -25.81
CA TYR A 26 -2.52 10.55 -25.08
C TYR A 26 -2.51 10.76 -23.56
N PHE A 27 -3.06 11.88 -23.08
CA PHE A 27 -3.07 12.23 -21.67
C PHE A 27 -4.49 12.36 -21.15
N GLU A 28 -4.74 11.74 -20.00
CA GLU A 28 -6.00 11.85 -19.28
C GLU A 28 -5.75 12.48 -17.90
N PRO A 29 -6.63 13.38 -17.43
CA PRO A 29 -6.50 13.94 -16.10
C PRO A 29 -6.73 12.83 -15.09
N PHE A 30 -5.95 12.83 -14.02
CA PHE A 30 -6.31 12.03 -12.86
C PHE A 30 -7.66 12.52 -12.30
N ASP A 31 -8.61 11.60 -12.12
CA ASP A 31 -9.82 11.91 -11.36
C ASP A 31 -9.48 11.90 -9.87
N ASN A 32 -9.55 13.07 -9.23
CA ASN A 32 -9.28 13.22 -7.81
C ASN A 32 -10.20 12.35 -6.94
N LYS A 33 -11.44 12.09 -7.38
CA LYS A 33 -12.35 11.19 -6.65
C LYS A 33 -11.89 9.74 -6.78
N GLU A 34 -11.46 9.34 -7.96
CA GLU A 34 -10.92 8.01 -8.20
C GLU A 34 -9.60 7.80 -7.45
N LEU A 35 -8.69 8.78 -7.48
CA LEU A 35 -7.44 8.76 -6.72
C LEU A 35 -7.70 8.68 -5.22
N LEU A 36 -8.61 9.50 -4.67
CA LEU A 36 -8.98 9.46 -3.27
C LEU A 36 -9.60 8.11 -2.91
N ASN A 37 -10.44 7.55 -3.78
CA ASN A 37 -11.02 6.23 -3.59
C ASN A 37 -9.94 5.14 -3.60
N ARG A 38 -8.98 5.20 -4.53
CA ARG A 38 -7.82 4.27 -4.56
C ARG A 38 -6.97 4.41 -3.31
N LEU A 39 -6.71 5.63 -2.82
CA LEU A 39 -5.95 5.88 -1.59
C LEU A 39 -6.68 5.38 -0.33
N ASN A 40 -8.00 5.55 -0.27
CA ASN A 40 -8.82 5.06 0.84
C ASN A 40 -8.95 3.53 0.82
N ASN A 41 -8.96 2.94 -0.38
CA ASN A 41 -8.95 1.50 -0.58
C ASN A 41 -7.53 0.91 -0.66
N LEU A 42 -6.47 1.69 -0.45
CA LEU A 42 -5.14 1.14 -0.24
C LEU A 42 -5.23 0.27 1.01
N ASP A 43 -5.08 -1.03 0.80
CA ASP A 43 -5.26 -2.07 1.81
C ASP A 43 -4.15 -1.92 2.87
N LYS A 44 -4.40 -1.07 3.87
CA LYS A 44 -3.52 -0.87 5.02
C LYS A 44 -3.74 -2.02 6.00
N LYS A 45 -3.28 -3.23 5.65
CA LYS A 45 -3.30 -4.35 6.60
C LYS A 45 -2.21 -4.12 7.64
N THR A 46 -2.60 -3.44 8.71
CA THR A 46 -1.89 -3.53 9.98
C THR A 46 -2.64 -4.54 10.83
N SER A 47 -2.04 -5.70 11.06
CA SER A 47 -2.59 -6.66 12.03
C SER A 47 -1.64 -6.76 13.23
N ILE A 48 -2.23 -6.78 14.42
CA ILE A 48 -1.51 -6.96 15.67
C ILE A 48 -1.90 -8.33 16.19
N LYS A 49 -0.90 -9.17 16.43
CA LYS A 49 -1.09 -10.45 17.12
C LYS A 49 -0.42 -10.38 18.48
N GLU A 50 -1.23 -10.45 19.52
CA GLU A 50 -0.74 -10.58 20.90
C GLU A 50 -0.55 -12.05 21.25
N ILE A 51 0.57 -12.37 21.89
CA ILE A 51 0.88 -13.71 22.39
C ILE A 51 1.18 -13.58 23.88
N LYS A 52 0.37 -14.28 24.69
CA LYS A 52 0.44 -14.36 26.16
C LYS A 52 0.14 -15.78 26.58
N ASN A 53 0.72 -16.22 27.70
CA ASN A 53 0.43 -17.52 28.31
C ASN A 53 0.35 -18.66 27.26
N SER A 54 1.40 -18.75 26.44
CA SER A 54 1.40 -19.57 25.22
C SER A 54 2.71 -20.34 25.13
N ARG A 55 2.66 -21.52 24.52
CA ARG A 55 3.85 -22.31 24.15
C ARG A 55 4.14 -22.12 22.66
N VAL A 56 5.31 -21.58 22.32
CA VAL A 56 5.80 -21.43 20.96
C VAL A 56 6.71 -22.60 20.63
N THR A 57 6.46 -23.30 19.52
CA THR A 57 7.23 -24.48 19.11
C THR A 57 8.01 -24.22 17.83
N GLY A 58 9.18 -24.84 17.69
CA GLY A 58 10.00 -24.80 16.47
C GLY A 58 11.01 -25.94 16.47
N HIS A 59 11.08 -26.70 15.36
CA HIS A 59 12.01 -27.82 15.13
C HIS A 59 12.42 -28.62 16.40
N ASN A 60 11.51 -29.45 16.91
CA ASN A 60 11.68 -30.29 18.12
C ASN A 60 12.00 -29.55 19.43
N SER A 61 11.89 -28.21 19.44
CA SER A 61 12.07 -27.39 20.63
C SER A 61 10.84 -26.52 20.90
N TYR A 62 10.74 -25.98 22.11
CA TYR A 62 9.68 -25.05 22.48
C TYR A 62 10.15 -24.02 23.52
N VAL A 63 9.42 -22.92 23.58
CA VAL A 63 9.53 -21.86 24.59
C VAL A 63 8.15 -21.61 25.18
N GLU A 64 8.07 -21.57 26.51
CA GLU A 64 6.87 -21.13 27.22
C GLU A 64 6.95 -19.63 27.51
N ILE A 65 5.86 -18.91 27.22
CA ILE A 65 5.72 -17.49 27.51
C ILE A 65 4.96 -17.37 28.83
N PRO A 66 5.61 -16.90 29.91
CA PRO A 66 4.99 -16.69 31.22
C PRO A 66 3.81 -15.72 31.19
N GLU A 67 2.93 -15.78 32.19
CA GLU A 67 1.76 -14.89 32.28
C GLU A 67 2.10 -13.41 32.46
N ASP A 68 3.25 -13.12 33.09
CA ASP A 68 3.77 -11.77 33.29
C ASP A 68 4.52 -11.22 32.05
N PHE A 69 4.58 -12.00 30.97
CA PHE A 69 5.24 -11.63 29.73
C PHE A 69 4.26 -11.54 28.55
N GLN A 70 4.37 -10.47 27.75
CA GLN A 70 3.57 -10.25 26.55
C GLN A 70 4.47 -9.98 25.34
N PHE A 71 4.21 -10.68 24.24
CA PHE A 71 4.76 -10.32 22.92
C PHE A 71 3.65 -9.75 22.04
N ALA A 72 3.94 -8.66 21.34
CA ALA A 72 3.10 -8.11 20.28
C ALA A 72 3.86 -8.21 18.96
N ILE A 73 3.30 -8.92 17.99
CA ILE A 73 3.84 -8.98 16.64
C ILE A 73 2.99 -8.06 15.77
N VAL A 74 3.63 -7.06 15.17
CA VAL A 74 3.00 -6.11 14.27
C VAL A 74 3.34 -6.49 12.84
N TYR A 75 2.33 -6.87 12.07
CA TYR A 75 2.46 -7.08 10.64
C TYR A 75 1.96 -5.84 9.92
N PHE A 76 2.82 -5.25 9.10
CA PHE A 76 2.43 -4.19 8.17
C PHE A 76 2.67 -4.66 6.75
N SER A 77 1.63 -4.59 5.91
CA SER A 77 1.80 -4.64 4.47
C SER A 77 1.52 -3.26 3.91
N ILE A 78 2.49 -2.73 3.16
CA ILE A 78 2.28 -1.61 2.25
C ILE A 78 2.01 -2.25 0.89
N GLY A 79 0.83 -1.97 0.33
CA GLY A 79 0.39 -2.54 -0.96
C GLY A 79 1.43 -2.34 -2.07
N TYR A 80 1.53 -3.36 -2.93
CA TYR A 80 2.36 -3.39 -4.14
C TYR A 80 1.78 -2.52 -5.25
#